data_AF-A0A0F9B760-F1
#
_entry.id   AF-A0A0F9B760-F1
#
_cell.length_a   1.000
_cell.length_b   1.000
_cell.length_c   1.000
_cell.angle_alpha   90.00
_cell.angle_beta   90.00
_cell.angle_gamma   90.00
#
_symmetry.space_group_name_H-M   'P 1'
#
loop_
_entity.id
_entity.type
_entity.pdbx_description
1 polymer ?
#
loop_
_entity_poly.entity_id
_entity_poly.type
_entity_poly.pdbx_seq_one_letter_code
_entity_poly.pdbx_strand_id
1 'polypeptide(L)'
;AVIAAEGSDVDKFLVSSSGVVKYRTGTQVLSDIGGYTLAGVLEDLNTLTPPASDGQFIVATGAGAFQYEATTVVRTSLGLGTGDSPQFTRLGIGVAAPASGLLSIQDTTVDVTIGYVGFYNDHRKTAGVTDYLDYFYGVQNYIVYNQSGGTIGTAGAFYNQFSLVDGDIGDVSNSKNLDGISNFVDLNGGKVYGDVFSFRNIIDQEAANEVTGNIYGNYIDIDADGTVGGSVYGIYLNENSNVDYGIYQNGTAQNLFGGTIKIKEAAAANTDTVAYGQFWVKDDAPCIPMFTNDDGIDTQLGVGGAITNLDGGVSDSSYAAVGLSPIDGGDAT
;
A
#
# COMPACT_ATOMS: atom_id res chain seq x y z
N ALA A 1 54.97 62.68 -47.58
CA ALA A 1 55.50 61.32 -47.71
C ALA A 1 54.37 60.43 -48.19
N VAL A 2 54.62 59.56 -49.18
CA VAL A 2 53.63 58.58 -49.62
C VAL A 2 53.68 57.42 -48.62
N ILE A 3 52.56 57.14 -47.96
CA ILE A 3 52.43 55.96 -47.11
C ILE A 3 52.09 54.80 -48.04
N ALA A 4 52.97 53.83 -48.15
CA ALA A 4 52.79 52.64 -48.97
C ALA A 4 52.69 51.39 -48.08
N ALA A 5 51.90 50.40 -48.49
CA ALA A 5 51.81 49.11 -47.80
C ALA A 5 53.05 48.26 -48.12
N GLU A 6 53.65 47.68 -47.07
CA GLU A 6 54.83 46.82 -47.18
C GLU A 6 54.43 45.36 -47.49
N GLY A 7 55.29 44.62 -48.20
CA GLY A 7 54.95 43.31 -48.77
C GLY A 7 55.12 42.07 -47.86
N SER A 8 55.72 42.19 -46.68
CA SER A 8 55.83 41.07 -45.70
C SER A 8 56.23 41.53 -44.30
N ASP A 9 55.83 40.75 -43.28
CA ASP A 9 55.94 40.90 -41.82
C ASP A 9 56.61 42.18 -41.26
N VAL A 10 55.76 43.07 -40.72
CA VAL A 10 56.10 44.33 -40.04
C VAL A 10 55.70 44.30 -38.56
N ASP A 11 55.84 43.17 -37.87
CA ASP A 11 55.39 42.91 -36.50
C ASP A 11 55.91 43.87 -35.39
N LYS A 12 56.42 45.06 -35.71
CA LYS A 12 56.76 46.13 -34.75
C LYS A 12 56.00 47.41 -35.08
N PHE A 13 55.01 47.72 -34.27
CA PHE A 13 54.22 48.95 -34.36
C PHE A 13 54.82 50.03 -33.46
N LEU A 14 55.10 51.21 -34.01
CA LEU A 14 55.57 52.35 -33.23
C LEU A 14 54.42 52.91 -32.39
N VAL A 15 54.62 53.00 -31.08
CA VAL A 15 53.68 53.60 -30.14
C VAL A 15 54.39 54.71 -29.40
N SER A 16 53.80 55.91 -29.42
CA SER A 16 54.24 57.02 -28.58
C SER A 16 53.62 56.87 -27.21
N SER A 17 54.45 56.74 -26.18
CA SER A 17 54.01 56.63 -24.79
C SER A 17 54.88 57.54 -23.95
N SER A 18 54.27 58.54 -23.31
CA SER A 18 54.96 59.49 -22.42
C SER A 18 56.16 60.19 -23.08
N GLY A 19 56.03 60.60 -24.35
CA GLY A 19 57.07 61.33 -25.07
C GLY A 19 58.23 60.47 -25.61
N VAL A 20 58.19 59.15 -25.40
CA VAL A 20 59.15 58.19 -25.97
C VAL A 20 58.46 57.32 -27.00
N VAL A 21 59.09 57.19 -28.18
CA VAL A 21 58.64 56.24 -29.22
C VAL A 21 59.15 54.85 -28.86
N LYS A 22 58.22 53.94 -28.57
CA LYS A 22 58.46 52.52 -28.29
C LYS A 22 57.95 51.67 -29.47
N TYR A 23 58.32 50.40 -29.51
CA TYR A 23 57.68 49.43 -30.41
C TYR A 23 56.83 48.44 -29.60
N ARG A 24 55.72 47.99 -30.18
CA ARG A 24 54.92 46.85 -29.72
C ARG A 24 55.05 45.73 -30.74
N THR A 25 55.18 44.48 -30.29
CA THR A 25 55.15 43.34 -31.21
C THR A 25 53.76 43.14 -31.81
N GLY A 26 53.62 42.44 -32.94
CA GLY A 26 52.33 42.09 -33.54
C GLY A 26 51.37 41.44 -32.53
N THR A 27 51.86 40.51 -31.71
CA THR A 27 51.09 39.88 -30.62
C THR A 27 50.66 40.88 -29.53
N GLN A 28 51.53 41.81 -29.14
CA GLN A 28 51.20 42.82 -28.14
C GLN A 28 50.15 43.80 -28.66
N VAL A 29 50.25 44.21 -29.93
CA VAL A 29 49.24 45.05 -30.58
C VAL A 29 47.92 44.31 -30.69
N LEU A 30 47.94 43.04 -31.11
CA LEU A 30 46.74 42.19 -31.17
C LEU A 30 46.05 42.10 -29.80
N SER A 31 46.82 41.99 -28.71
CA SER A 31 46.29 42.05 -27.35
C SER A 31 45.77 43.45 -26.96
N ASP A 32 46.49 44.51 -27.29
CA ASP A 32 46.14 45.89 -26.92
C ASP A 32 44.81 46.33 -27.58
N ILE A 33 44.54 45.86 -28.81
CA ILE A 33 43.31 46.16 -29.55
C ILE A 33 42.17 45.18 -29.27
N GLY A 34 42.36 44.24 -28.35
CA GLY A 34 41.39 43.19 -28.04
C GLY A 34 41.16 42.19 -29.17
N GLY A 35 42.06 42.13 -30.16
CA GLY A 35 42.01 41.22 -31.31
C GLY A 35 42.46 39.79 -31.00
N TYR A 36 42.57 39.42 -29.72
CA TYR A 36 42.84 38.04 -29.33
C TYR A 36 41.71 37.16 -29.89
N THR A 37 42.01 36.33 -30.89
CA THR A 37 41.14 35.23 -31.31
C THR A 37 40.82 34.42 -30.06
N LEU A 38 39.55 34.11 -29.80
CA LEU A 38 39.13 33.32 -28.65
C LEU A 38 39.63 31.88 -28.81
N ALA A 39 40.94 31.63 -28.73
CA ALA A 39 41.51 30.33 -29.06
C ALA A 39 40.85 29.19 -28.25
N GLY A 40 40.04 28.35 -28.91
CA GLY A 40 39.39 27.17 -28.34
C GLY A 40 37.87 27.11 -28.54
N VAL A 41 37.20 26.44 -27.58
CA VAL A 41 35.76 26.07 -27.60
C VAL A 41 34.81 27.26 -27.79
N LEU A 42 35.23 28.49 -27.47
CA LEU A 42 34.39 29.66 -27.63
C LEU A 42 34.35 30.21 -29.07
N GLU A 43 35.30 29.86 -29.95
CA GLU A 43 35.20 30.19 -31.39
C GLU A 43 34.02 29.47 -32.05
N ASP A 44 33.71 28.26 -31.59
CA ASP A 44 32.55 27.51 -32.08
C ASP A 44 31.22 28.21 -31.71
N LEU A 45 31.22 29.10 -30.71
CA LEU A 45 30.05 29.92 -30.38
C LEU A 45 29.94 31.18 -31.26
N ASN A 46 31.00 31.57 -31.98
CA ASN A 46 30.94 32.70 -32.92
C ASN A 46 30.02 32.39 -34.12
N THR A 47 29.68 31.12 -34.37
CA THR A 47 28.70 30.73 -35.38
C THR A 47 27.25 30.89 -34.93
N LEU A 48 27.00 31.14 -33.63
CA LEU A 48 25.66 31.38 -33.12
C LEU A 48 25.23 32.81 -33.43
N THR A 49 24.02 32.96 -33.94
CA THR A 49 23.36 34.26 -34.06
C THR A 49 22.89 34.77 -32.69
N PRO A 50 22.34 35.98 -32.55
CA PRO A 50 21.52 36.29 -31.38
C PRO A 50 20.35 35.28 -31.28
N PRO A 51 19.92 34.91 -30.06
CA PRO A 51 18.72 34.11 -29.90
C PRO A 51 17.52 34.85 -30.49
N ALA A 52 16.72 34.15 -31.28
CA ALA A 52 15.54 34.69 -31.95
C ALA A 52 14.29 34.72 -31.05
N SER A 53 14.32 34.01 -29.91
CA SER A 53 13.24 33.97 -28.92
C SER A 53 13.74 33.51 -27.55
N ASP A 54 12.95 33.78 -26.51
CA ASP A 54 13.20 33.26 -25.16
C ASP A 54 13.15 31.72 -25.13
N GLY A 55 13.95 31.11 -24.25
CA GLY A 55 13.94 29.66 -24.01
C GLY A 55 14.62 28.80 -25.07
N GLN A 56 15.39 29.39 -26.00
CA GLN A 56 16.21 28.63 -26.95
C GLN A 56 17.42 27.96 -26.28
N PHE A 57 17.76 26.75 -26.72
CA PHE A 57 18.92 26.00 -26.23
C PHE A 57 19.98 25.90 -27.32
N ILE A 58 21.25 25.99 -26.91
CA ILE A 58 22.40 25.75 -27.78
C ILE A 58 22.64 24.24 -27.82
N VAL A 59 22.66 23.66 -29.02
CA VAL A 59 23.04 22.26 -29.25
C VAL A 59 24.16 22.18 -30.30
N ALA A 60 24.96 21.12 -30.25
CA ALA A 60 25.87 20.81 -31.32
C ALA A 60 25.11 20.09 -32.44
N THR A 61 25.16 20.61 -33.66
CA THR A 61 24.49 20.02 -34.83
C THR A 61 25.47 19.24 -35.74
N GLY A 62 26.76 19.29 -35.43
CA GLY A 62 27.85 18.63 -36.14
C GLY A 62 29.21 19.03 -35.56
N ALA A 63 30.30 18.53 -36.14
CA ALA A 63 31.65 18.88 -35.70
C ALA A 63 31.90 20.40 -35.84
N GLY A 64 32.21 21.06 -34.72
CA GLY A 64 32.52 22.50 -34.68
C GLY A 64 31.34 23.43 -35.00
N ALA A 65 30.10 22.95 -34.91
CA ALA A 65 28.90 23.73 -35.24
C ALA A 65 27.89 23.71 -34.10
N PHE A 66 27.56 24.90 -33.59
CA PHE A 66 26.46 25.10 -32.64
C PHE A 66 25.30 25.84 -33.29
N GLN A 67 24.08 25.46 -32.92
CA GLN A 67 22.85 26.13 -33.35
C GLN A 67 21.87 26.24 -32.18
N TYR A 68 21.01 27.27 -32.20
CA TYR A 68 19.82 27.28 -31.36
C TYR A 68 18.77 26.32 -31.91
N GLU A 69 18.36 25.36 -31.10
CA GLU A 69 17.18 24.55 -31.38
C GLU A 69 15.92 25.17 -30.76
N ALA A 70 14.81 25.01 -31.45
CA ALA A 70 13.49 25.32 -30.91
C ALA A 70 13.16 24.35 -29.75
N THR A 71 12.40 24.82 -28.77
CA THR A 71 12.06 24.08 -27.54
C THR A 71 11.44 22.70 -27.80
N THR A 72 10.67 22.55 -28.89
CA THR A 72 10.06 21.28 -29.29
C THR A 72 11.08 20.23 -29.74
N VAL A 73 12.16 20.65 -30.41
CA VAL A 73 13.19 19.74 -30.91
C VAL A 73 14.04 19.23 -29.74
N VAL A 74 14.46 20.12 -28.85
CA VAL A 74 15.24 19.77 -27.65
C VAL A 74 14.48 18.81 -26.75
N ARG A 75 13.19 19.07 -26.48
CA ARG A 75 12.36 18.14 -25.68
C ARG A 75 12.21 16.79 -26.36
N THR A 76 12.14 16.75 -27.70
CA THR A 76 12.13 15.49 -28.45
C THR A 76 13.47 14.76 -28.30
N SER A 77 14.59 15.46 -28.44
CA SER A 77 15.95 14.93 -28.28
C SER A 77 16.21 14.39 -26.87
N LEU A 78 15.59 14.99 -25.84
CA LEU A 78 15.65 14.53 -24.45
C LEU A 78 14.60 13.48 -24.09
N GLY A 79 13.71 13.09 -25.01
CA GLY A 79 12.64 12.13 -24.74
C GLY A 79 11.50 12.63 -23.85
N LEU A 80 11.33 13.95 -23.74
CA LEU A 80 10.30 14.62 -22.92
C LEU A 80 9.00 14.93 -23.71
N GLY A 81 8.96 14.60 -25.00
CA GLY A 81 7.80 14.84 -25.87
C GLY A 81 7.77 16.26 -26.47
N THR A 82 6.63 16.66 -27.05
CA THR A 82 6.50 17.93 -27.78
C THR A 82 5.73 19.02 -27.03
N GLY A 83 4.92 18.67 -26.03
CA GLY A 83 4.16 19.61 -25.19
C GLY A 83 4.87 19.98 -23.89
N ASP A 84 4.25 20.89 -23.14
CA ASP A 84 4.74 21.33 -21.82
C ASP A 84 4.23 20.44 -20.67
N SER A 85 3.47 19.39 -21.01
CA SER A 85 3.08 18.29 -20.13
C SER A 85 3.71 16.99 -20.65
N PRO A 86 4.97 16.69 -20.29
CA PRO A 86 5.65 15.47 -20.74
C PRO A 86 4.81 14.23 -20.44
N GLN A 87 4.63 13.39 -21.46
CA GLN A 87 4.02 12.08 -21.32
C GLN A 87 5.07 11.04 -21.70
N PHE A 88 5.39 10.17 -20.75
CA PHE A 88 6.30 9.05 -21.00
C PHE A 88 5.48 7.85 -21.44
N THR A 89 5.81 7.27 -22.58
CA THR A 89 5.25 5.96 -22.97
C THR A 89 5.64 4.90 -21.95
N ARG A 90 6.88 4.97 -21.44
CA ARG A 90 7.42 4.10 -20.40
C ARG A 90 8.37 4.89 -19.50
N LEU A 91 8.29 4.69 -18.20
CA LEU A 91 9.16 5.32 -17.19
C LEU A 91 9.82 4.23 -16.34
N GLY A 92 11.15 4.21 -16.35
CA GLY A 92 11.96 3.36 -15.50
C GLY A 92 12.69 4.19 -14.45
N ILE A 93 12.63 3.77 -13.19
CA ILE A 93 13.35 4.37 -12.05
C ILE A 93 14.21 3.26 -11.43
N GLY A 94 15.52 3.50 -11.30
CA GLY A 94 16.50 2.49 -10.89
C GLY A 94 16.97 1.58 -12.04
N VAL A 95 16.09 1.27 -13.00
CA VAL A 95 16.38 0.51 -14.22
C VAL A 95 15.58 1.08 -15.41
N ALA A 96 16.01 0.80 -16.64
CA ALA A 96 15.17 1.05 -17.81
C ALA A 96 13.89 0.19 -17.72
N ALA A 97 12.71 0.80 -17.90
CA ALA A 97 11.45 0.06 -17.91
C ALA A 97 11.52 -1.09 -18.94
N PRO A 98 10.91 -2.26 -18.71
CA PRO A 98 10.87 -3.36 -19.67
C PRO A 98 9.78 -3.17 -20.73
N ALA A 99 9.84 -3.91 -21.85
CA ALA A 99 8.86 -3.77 -22.95
C ALA A 99 7.41 -4.05 -22.51
N SER A 100 7.24 -4.85 -21.46
CA SER A 100 5.96 -5.21 -20.85
C SER A 100 5.48 -4.23 -19.77
N GLY A 101 6.29 -3.25 -19.35
CA GLY A 101 5.99 -2.37 -18.22
C GLY A 101 5.94 -0.89 -18.61
N LEU A 102 4.86 -0.21 -18.22
CA LEU A 102 4.71 1.24 -18.43
C LEU A 102 5.43 2.04 -17.34
N LEU A 103 5.24 1.73 -16.06
CA LEU A 103 6.02 2.27 -14.95
C LEU A 103 6.78 1.12 -14.29
N SER A 104 8.10 1.26 -14.15
CA SER A 104 8.95 0.28 -13.49
C SER A 104 9.83 0.98 -12.48
N ILE A 105 9.72 0.56 -11.23
CA ILE A 105 10.59 0.99 -10.13
C ILE A 105 11.25 -0.28 -9.63
N GLN A 106 12.57 -0.38 -9.80
CA GLN A 106 13.30 -1.59 -9.45
C GLN A 106 14.73 -1.28 -9.05
N ASP A 107 15.13 -1.83 -7.91
CA ASP A 107 16.50 -1.78 -7.39
C ASP A 107 16.99 -3.22 -7.22
N THR A 108 18.00 -3.62 -7.99
CA THR A 108 18.54 -4.98 -8.00
C THR A 108 19.58 -5.22 -6.91
N THR A 109 20.21 -4.14 -6.43
CA THR A 109 21.16 -4.15 -5.32
C THR A 109 20.89 -2.95 -4.44
N VAL A 110 20.65 -3.17 -3.15
CA VAL A 110 20.49 -2.12 -2.15
C VAL A 110 21.49 -2.40 -1.04
N ASP A 111 22.49 -1.54 -0.91
CA ASP A 111 23.53 -1.63 0.13
C ASP A 111 23.47 -0.34 0.98
N VAL A 112 22.73 -0.39 2.09
CA VAL A 112 22.53 0.75 2.98
C VAL A 112 22.65 0.35 4.45
N THR A 113 23.17 1.25 5.28
CA THR A 113 23.55 0.95 6.67
C THR A 113 22.50 1.38 7.70
N ILE A 114 21.52 2.21 7.33
CA ILE A 114 20.58 2.84 8.29
C ILE A 114 19.11 2.61 7.91
N GLY A 115 18.76 2.65 6.62
CA GLY A 115 17.40 2.43 6.16
C GLY A 115 17.24 2.62 4.66
N TYR A 116 16.23 1.95 4.09
CA TYR A 116 15.90 1.99 2.67
C TYR A 116 14.40 2.22 2.50
N VAL A 117 14.02 3.08 1.55
CA VAL A 117 12.64 3.27 1.12
C VAL A 117 12.60 3.23 -0.40
N GLY A 118 12.01 2.17 -0.96
CA GLY A 118 11.94 2.01 -2.42
C GLY A 118 10.92 2.94 -3.07
N PHE A 119 9.75 3.12 -2.44
CA PHE A 119 8.73 4.05 -2.91
C PHE A 119 8.08 4.75 -1.72
N TYR A 120 8.24 6.07 -1.65
CA TYR A 120 7.63 6.91 -0.62
C TYR A 120 6.59 7.82 -1.26
N ASN A 121 5.34 7.70 -0.82
CA ASN A 121 4.24 8.51 -1.30
C ASN A 121 3.54 9.14 -0.09
N ASP A 122 3.75 10.44 0.09
CA ASP A 122 3.18 11.23 1.18
C ASP A 122 2.29 12.33 0.62
N HIS A 123 1.09 12.44 1.19
CA HIS A 123 0.07 13.39 0.78
C HIS A 123 -0.44 14.13 2.02
N ARG A 124 -0.19 15.44 2.07
CA ARG A 124 -0.63 16.30 3.16
C ARG A 124 -1.42 17.49 2.65
N LYS A 125 -2.66 17.65 3.12
CA LYS A 125 -3.41 18.89 2.97
C LYS A 125 -3.12 19.82 4.15
N THR A 126 -2.60 21.02 3.89
CA THR A 126 -2.18 21.97 4.94
C THR A 126 -2.97 23.30 4.95
N ALA A 127 -3.74 23.59 3.90
CA ALA A 127 -4.54 24.80 3.77
C ALA A 127 -5.67 24.62 2.72
N GLY A 128 -6.50 25.67 2.56
CA GLY A 128 -7.59 25.75 1.59
C GLY A 128 -8.96 25.46 2.21
N VAL A 129 -9.99 26.20 1.76
CA VAL A 129 -11.38 25.93 2.12
C VAL A 129 -11.76 24.56 1.54
N THR A 130 -12.37 23.72 2.36
CA THR A 130 -13.02 22.48 1.93
C THR A 130 -14.45 22.47 2.36
N ASP A 131 -15.26 21.69 1.66
CA ASP A 131 -16.63 21.39 2.05
C ASP A 131 -16.89 19.87 1.98
N TYR A 132 -18.17 19.49 2.09
CA TYR A 132 -18.60 18.11 2.13
C TYR A 132 -18.61 17.42 0.76
N LEU A 133 -18.32 18.15 -0.33
CA LEU A 133 -18.27 17.63 -1.70
C LEU A 133 -16.85 17.27 -2.14
N ASP A 134 -15.83 17.67 -1.37
CA ASP A 134 -14.44 17.39 -1.73
C ASP A 134 -14.07 15.91 -1.53
N TYR A 135 -13.26 15.38 -2.45
CA TYR A 135 -12.67 14.04 -2.37
C TYR A 135 -11.15 14.13 -2.34
N PHE A 136 -10.53 13.50 -1.34
CA PHE A 136 -9.07 13.42 -1.21
C PHE A 136 -8.64 11.96 -1.25
N TYR A 137 -8.00 11.56 -2.36
CA TYR A 137 -7.36 10.25 -2.50
C TYR A 137 -5.84 10.47 -2.57
N GLY A 138 -5.08 9.80 -1.70
CA GLY A 138 -3.61 9.77 -1.82
C GLY A 138 -3.18 8.92 -3.00
N VAL A 139 -3.58 7.65 -2.98
CA VAL A 139 -3.44 6.72 -4.11
C VAL A 139 -4.81 6.12 -4.41
N GLN A 140 -5.25 6.24 -5.67
CA GLN A 140 -6.45 5.58 -6.17
C GLN A 140 -6.07 4.68 -7.34
N ASN A 141 -6.37 3.39 -7.19
CA ASN A 141 -6.16 2.41 -8.23
C ASN A 141 -7.53 1.93 -8.73
N TYR A 142 -7.82 2.14 -10.01
CA TYR A 142 -9.06 1.70 -10.66
C TYR A 142 -8.68 0.76 -11.80
N ILE A 143 -8.97 -0.54 -11.62
CA ILE A 143 -8.57 -1.60 -12.54
C ILE A 143 -9.83 -2.21 -13.14
N VAL A 144 -9.94 -2.13 -14.47
CA VAL A 144 -11.04 -2.72 -15.24
C VAL A 144 -10.47 -3.57 -16.36
N TYR A 145 -10.87 -4.84 -16.38
CA TYR A 145 -10.58 -5.74 -17.49
C TYR A 145 -11.80 -5.82 -18.41
N ASN A 146 -11.81 -5.03 -19.49
CA ASN A 146 -12.88 -5.07 -20.49
C ASN A 146 -12.42 -5.86 -21.72
N GLN A 147 -12.59 -7.18 -21.68
CA GLN A 147 -12.16 -8.08 -22.75
C GLN A 147 -13.40 -8.62 -23.48
N SER A 148 -13.95 -7.80 -24.37
CA SER A 148 -15.11 -8.19 -25.17
C SER A 148 -14.73 -9.30 -26.16
N GLY A 149 -15.32 -10.50 -25.98
CA GLY A 149 -15.26 -11.59 -26.96
C GLY A 149 -14.05 -12.52 -26.87
N GLY A 150 -13.24 -12.46 -25.82
CA GLY A 150 -12.14 -13.39 -25.60
C GLY A 150 -12.01 -13.84 -24.14
N THR A 151 -10.89 -14.50 -23.84
CA THR A 151 -10.64 -15.14 -22.54
C THR A 151 -9.43 -14.50 -21.87
N ILE A 152 -9.59 -14.06 -20.63
CA ILE A 152 -8.46 -13.74 -19.75
C ILE A 152 -8.10 -15.02 -19.01
N GLY A 153 -6.87 -15.52 -19.18
CA GLY A 153 -6.42 -16.73 -18.49
C GLY A 153 -6.27 -16.53 -16.98
N THR A 154 -5.64 -15.43 -16.57
CA THR A 154 -5.49 -15.04 -15.17
C THR A 154 -5.56 -13.52 -15.05
N ALA A 155 -6.39 -13.03 -14.13
CA ALA A 155 -6.52 -11.61 -13.81
C ALA A 155 -6.16 -11.40 -12.33
N GLY A 156 -5.36 -10.39 -12.04
CA GLY A 156 -4.98 -10.02 -10.67
C GLY A 156 -4.78 -8.52 -10.57
N ALA A 157 -5.39 -7.91 -9.57
CA ALA A 157 -5.35 -6.45 -9.38
C ALA A 157 -4.07 -6.01 -8.66
N PHE A 158 -3.88 -6.48 -7.42
CA PHE A 158 -2.68 -6.22 -6.62
C PHE A 158 -2.06 -7.54 -6.20
N TYR A 159 -0.75 -7.64 -6.38
CA TYR A 159 0.06 -8.75 -5.90
C TYR A 159 1.21 -8.17 -5.10
N ASN A 160 1.13 -8.30 -3.77
CA ASN A 160 2.17 -7.88 -2.85
C ASN A 160 2.83 -9.14 -2.30
N GLN A 161 4.15 -9.24 -2.45
CA GLN A 161 4.93 -10.34 -1.92
C GLN A 161 6.05 -9.77 -1.05
N PHE A 162 6.13 -10.24 0.19
CA PHE A 162 7.32 -10.08 1.02
C PHE A 162 8.01 -11.45 1.10
N SER A 163 9.31 -11.51 0.85
CA SER A 163 10.11 -12.72 1.05
C SER A 163 11.45 -12.38 1.69
N LEU A 164 11.82 -13.15 2.71
CA LEU A 164 13.19 -13.20 3.25
C LEU A 164 13.81 -14.51 2.78
N VAL A 165 14.77 -14.44 1.86
CA VAL A 165 15.39 -15.63 1.28
C VAL A 165 16.51 -16.19 2.19
N ASP A 166 17.19 -15.31 2.93
CA ASP A 166 18.24 -15.63 3.89
C ASP A 166 18.45 -14.45 4.87
N GLY A 167 19.13 -14.70 6.00
CA GLY A 167 19.43 -13.72 7.05
C GLY A 167 18.39 -13.64 8.16
N ASP A 168 18.65 -12.79 9.16
CA ASP A 168 17.78 -12.56 10.32
C ASP A 168 17.10 -11.18 10.25
N ILE A 169 15.84 -11.11 10.68
CA ILE A 169 15.14 -9.84 10.95
C ILE A 169 15.12 -9.61 12.45
N GLY A 170 16.01 -8.71 12.90
CA GLY A 170 16.27 -8.51 14.33
C GLY A 170 17.15 -9.61 14.93
N ASP A 171 17.30 -9.60 16.25
CA ASP A 171 18.04 -10.62 16.99
C ASP A 171 17.42 -10.87 18.39
N VAL A 172 18.01 -11.78 19.16
CA VAL A 172 17.53 -12.15 20.51
C VAL A 172 17.55 -10.99 21.52
N SER A 173 18.40 -9.98 21.32
CA SER A 173 18.50 -8.79 22.15
C SER A 173 17.58 -7.66 21.67
N ASN A 174 17.16 -7.69 20.40
CA ASN A 174 16.33 -6.68 19.77
C ASN A 174 15.43 -7.31 18.70
N SER A 175 14.36 -7.96 19.16
CA SER A 175 13.40 -8.63 18.28
C SER A 175 12.73 -7.61 17.36
N LYS A 176 12.66 -7.93 16.07
CA LYS A 176 11.98 -7.12 15.05
C LYS A 176 10.91 -7.94 14.36
N ASN A 177 9.86 -7.26 13.91
CA ASN A 177 8.77 -7.88 13.18
C ASN A 177 9.05 -7.82 11.68
N LEU A 178 8.54 -8.82 10.98
CA LEU A 178 8.43 -8.79 9.53
C LEU A 178 6.97 -8.50 9.17
N ASP A 179 6.70 -7.28 8.70
CA ASP A 179 5.35 -6.83 8.38
C ASP A 179 5.16 -6.78 6.85
N GLY A 180 4.22 -7.57 6.32
CA GLY A 180 3.93 -7.61 4.87
C GLY A 180 3.04 -6.46 4.40
N ILE A 181 1.84 -6.34 4.99
CA ILE A 181 0.90 -5.24 4.75
C ILE A 181 0.41 -4.76 6.11
N SER A 182 0.67 -3.50 6.42
CA SER A 182 0.17 -2.83 7.63
C SER A 182 -0.69 -1.64 7.23
N ASN A 183 -1.97 -1.72 7.54
CA ASN A 183 -2.93 -0.63 7.30
C ASN A 183 -3.25 0.03 8.63
N PHE A 184 -2.93 1.33 8.75
CA PHE A 184 -3.20 2.12 9.95
C PHE A 184 -4.11 3.29 9.60
N VAL A 185 -5.25 3.38 10.28
CA VAL A 185 -6.14 4.53 10.21
C VAL A 185 -6.12 5.21 11.58
N ASP A 186 -5.71 6.47 11.58
CA ASP A 186 -5.51 7.25 12.80
C ASP A 186 -6.30 8.56 12.77
N LEU A 187 -6.85 8.91 13.92
CA LEU A 187 -7.61 10.13 14.15
C LEU A 187 -7.10 10.79 15.43
N ASN A 188 -6.01 11.54 15.33
CA ASN A 188 -5.43 12.29 16.45
C ASN A 188 -6.30 13.49 16.92
N GLY A 189 -7.41 13.77 16.23
CA GLY A 189 -8.37 14.82 16.56
C GLY A 189 -9.47 14.96 15.49
N GLY A 190 -10.54 15.70 15.83
CA GLY A 190 -11.70 15.88 14.94
C GLY A 190 -12.83 14.87 15.18
N LYS A 191 -13.85 14.89 14.30
CA LYS A 191 -14.98 13.95 14.33
C LYS A 191 -15.19 13.37 12.95
N VAL A 192 -15.44 12.06 12.87
CA VAL A 192 -16.00 11.40 11.69
C VAL A 192 -17.49 11.21 11.96
N TYR A 193 -18.34 11.70 11.06
CA TYR A 193 -19.80 11.63 11.21
C TYR A 193 -20.41 10.37 10.56
N GLY A 194 -19.62 9.60 9.82
CA GLY A 194 -19.98 8.30 9.26
C GLY A 194 -19.05 7.19 9.77
N ASP A 195 -18.91 6.13 8.96
CA ASP A 195 -18.09 4.98 9.32
C ASP A 195 -16.60 5.18 9.00
N VAL A 196 -15.73 4.55 9.78
CA VAL A 196 -14.29 4.47 9.52
C VAL A 196 -13.94 3.02 9.20
N PHE A 197 -13.31 2.81 8.05
CA PHE A 197 -12.86 1.48 7.62
C PHE A 197 -11.35 1.51 7.37
N SER A 198 -10.60 0.58 7.98
CA SER A 198 -9.19 0.33 7.62
C SER A 198 -9.10 -0.62 6.42
N PHE A 199 -9.96 -1.64 6.39
CA PHE A 199 -10.05 -2.61 5.31
C PHE A 199 -11.52 -2.94 5.04
N ARG A 200 -11.96 -2.79 3.80
CA ARG A 200 -13.33 -3.07 3.37
C ARG A 200 -13.29 -3.87 2.07
N ASN A 201 -13.65 -5.15 2.16
CA ASN A 201 -13.84 -6.00 0.99
C ASN A 201 -15.32 -6.12 0.68
N ILE A 202 -15.66 -5.89 -0.58
CA ILE A 202 -16.98 -6.13 -1.12
C ILE A 202 -16.78 -7.01 -2.33
N ILE A 203 -17.46 -8.15 -2.35
CA ILE A 203 -17.59 -8.96 -3.54
C ILE A 203 -19.05 -8.92 -3.92
N ASP A 204 -19.30 -8.43 -5.13
CA ASP A 204 -20.63 -8.34 -5.70
C ASP A 204 -20.68 -9.21 -6.96
N GLN A 205 -21.53 -10.21 -6.93
CA GLN A 205 -21.79 -11.10 -8.05
C GLN A 205 -23.18 -10.77 -8.58
N GLU A 206 -23.20 -10.09 -9.72
CA GLU A 206 -24.44 -9.63 -10.34
C GLU A 206 -25.30 -10.80 -10.84
N ALA A 207 -26.62 -10.66 -10.74
CA ALA A 207 -27.60 -11.74 -10.93
C ALA A 207 -27.56 -12.49 -12.29
N ALA A 208 -26.90 -11.92 -13.30
CA ALA A 208 -26.78 -12.53 -14.64
C ALA A 208 -25.44 -13.22 -14.90
N ASN A 209 -24.51 -13.21 -13.93
CA ASN A 209 -23.19 -13.83 -14.06
C ASN A 209 -23.17 -15.20 -13.37
N GLU A 210 -22.11 -15.98 -13.60
CA GLU A 210 -21.91 -17.27 -12.94
C GLU A 210 -20.49 -17.35 -12.38
N VAL A 211 -20.38 -17.71 -11.09
CA VAL A 211 -19.13 -18.18 -10.49
C VAL A 211 -19.33 -19.66 -10.20
N THR A 212 -18.69 -20.52 -10.99
CA THR A 212 -18.80 -21.98 -10.85
C THR A 212 -17.99 -22.54 -9.67
N GLY A 213 -17.09 -21.74 -9.10
CA GLY A 213 -16.31 -22.05 -7.91
C GLY A 213 -16.83 -21.38 -6.64
N ASN A 214 -15.99 -21.35 -5.61
CA ASN A 214 -16.30 -20.66 -4.35
C ASN A 214 -15.97 -19.16 -4.44
N ILE A 215 -16.76 -18.34 -3.74
CA ILE A 215 -16.45 -16.92 -3.51
C ILE A 215 -15.95 -16.77 -2.08
N TYR A 216 -14.78 -16.17 -1.91
CA TYR A 216 -14.21 -15.87 -0.60
C TYR A 216 -14.03 -14.36 -0.45
N GLY A 217 -14.71 -13.74 0.53
CA GLY A 217 -14.51 -12.32 0.86
C GLY A 217 -13.12 -12.03 1.42
N ASN A 218 -12.66 -12.91 2.31
CA ASN A 218 -11.29 -12.98 2.79
C ASN A 218 -10.90 -14.46 2.81
N TYR A 219 -9.78 -14.80 2.18
CA TYR A 219 -9.18 -16.13 2.26
C TYR A 219 -7.83 -15.99 2.96
N ILE A 220 -7.75 -16.52 4.18
CA ILE A 220 -6.56 -16.46 5.02
C ILE A 220 -6.06 -17.90 5.14
N ASP A 221 -4.87 -18.13 4.62
CA ASP A 221 -4.17 -19.40 4.73
C ASP A 221 -2.87 -19.16 5.47
N ILE A 222 -2.60 -19.99 6.48
CA ILE A 222 -1.39 -19.91 7.29
C ILE A 222 -0.75 -21.27 7.30
N ASP A 223 0.45 -21.32 6.73
CA ASP A 223 1.30 -22.49 6.73
C ASP A 223 2.57 -22.20 7.55
N ALA A 224 2.86 -23.09 8.49
CA ALA A 224 3.98 -22.97 9.41
C ALA A 224 4.74 -24.30 9.45
N ASP A 225 5.49 -24.56 8.40
CA ASP A 225 6.29 -25.78 8.22
C ASP A 225 7.55 -25.86 9.12
N GLY A 226 7.94 -24.73 9.71
CA GLY A 226 9.12 -24.61 10.58
C GLY A 226 8.83 -24.79 12.07
N THR A 227 9.89 -24.72 12.89
CA THR A 227 9.71 -24.62 14.36
C THR A 227 9.25 -23.20 14.72
N VAL A 228 8.03 -23.06 15.21
CA VAL A 228 7.53 -21.80 15.77
C VAL A 228 7.72 -21.82 17.29
N GLY A 229 8.53 -20.90 17.82
CA GLY A 229 8.80 -20.81 19.26
C GLY A 229 7.62 -20.27 20.09
N GLY A 230 6.56 -19.80 19.44
CA GLY A 230 5.35 -19.26 20.06
C GLY A 230 4.06 -19.83 19.46
N SER A 231 2.94 -19.14 19.66
CA SER A 231 1.64 -19.52 19.10
C SER A 231 1.47 -19.00 17.67
N VAL A 232 0.83 -19.80 16.81
CA VAL A 232 0.40 -19.38 15.47
C VAL A 232 -1.09 -19.00 15.53
N TYR A 233 -1.43 -17.81 15.04
CA TYR A 233 -2.80 -17.30 15.02
C TYR A 233 -3.28 -17.07 13.59
N GLY A 234 -4.35 -17.77 13.19
CA GLY A 234 -5.08 -17.53 11.93
C GLY A 234 -5.63 -16.10 11.85
N ILE A 235 -6.39 -15.75 12.88
CA ILE A 235 -6.93 -14.41 13.10
C ILE A 235 -6.68 -14.09 14.57
N TYR A 236 -6.03 -12.96 14.85
CA TYR A 236 -5.83 -12.45 16.19
C TYR A 236 -6.55 -11.11 16.33
N LEU A 237 -7.58 -11.08 17.16
CA LEU A 237 -8.35 -9.87 17.46
C LEU A 237 -7.95 -9.40 18.86
N ASN A 238 -7.28 -8.26 18.93
CA ASN A 238 -6.90 -7.63 20.20
C ASN A 238 -7.78 -6.39 20.43
N GLU A 239 -8.82 -6.56 21.23
CA GLU A 239 -9.79 -5.52 21.51
C GLU A 239 -9.32 -4.64 22.67
N ASN A 240 -9.27 -3.32 22.43
CA ASN A 240 -9.04 -2.34 23.47
C ASN A 240 -10.39 -1.90 24.09
N SER A 241 -10.36 -0.91 24.99
CA SER A 241 -11.59 -0.34 25.57
C SER A 241 -12.54 0.22 24.50
N ASN A 242 -13.86 0.09 24.73
CA ASN A 242 -14.94 0.60 23.88
C ASN A 242 -15.06 -0.10 22.51
N VAL A 243 -14.80 -1.42 22.48
CA VAL A 243 -15.14 -2.29 21.36
C VAL A 243 -16.39 -3.08 21.73
N ASP A 244 -17.44 -2.96 20.92
CA ASP A 244 -18.70 -3.66 21.17
C ASP A 244 -18.67 -5.11 20.66
N TYR A 245 -18.04 -5.34 19.49
CA TYR A 245 -17.97 -6.65 18.85
C TYR A 245 -16.65 -6.86 18.10
N GLY A 246 -15.97 -7.99 18.37
CA GLY A 246 -14.82 -8.42 17.58
C GLY A 246 -15.21 -9.16 16.32
N ILE A 247 -16.27 -9.96 16.41
CA ILE A 247 -16.88 -10.66 15.27
C ILE A 247 -18.38 -10.45 15.34
N TYR A 248 -18.97 -9.84 14.32
CA TYR A 248 -20.40 -9.59 14.23
C TYR A 248 -20.94 -10.06 12.87
N GLN A 249 -21.95 -10.92 12.90
CA GLN A 249 -22.64 -11.40 11.72
C GLN A 249 -24.12 -11.01 11.80
N ASN A 250 -24.56 -10.15 10.88
CA ASN A 250 -25.95 -9.68 10.80
C ASN A 250 -26.78 -10.39 9.71
N GLY A 251 -26.23 -11.44 9.10
CA GLY A 251 -26.89 -12.23 8.07
C GLY A 251 -27.65 -13.42 8.64
N THR A 252 -28.44 -14.09 7.80
CA THR A 252 -29.18 -15.32 8.16
C THR A 252 -28.33 -16.60 8.06
N ALA A 253 -27.07 -16.49 7.64
CA ALA A 253 -26.19 -17.64 7.44
C ALA A 253 -25.72 -18.28 8.77
N GLN A 254 -25.40 -19.57 8.73
CA GLN A 254 -24.91 -20.30 9.90
C GLN A 254 -23.44 -19.97 10.21
N ASN A 255 -23.11 -19.91 11.51
CA ASN A 255 -21.73 -19.92 11.98
C ASN A 255 -21.22 -21.36 12.05
N LEU A 256 -20.17 -21.70 11.30
CA LEU A 256 -19.56 -23.03 11.32
C LEU A 256 -18.12 -22.95 11.82
N PHE A 257 -17.84 -23.55 12.98
CA PHE A 257 -16.50 -23.73 13.52
C PHE A 257 -16.11 -25.21 13.41
N GLY A 258 -15.19 -25.55 12.49
CA GLY A 258 -14.80 -26.94 12.24
C GLY A 258 -13.92 -27.56 13.33
N GLY A 259 -13.30 -26.73 14.18
CA GLY A 259 -12.45 -27.16 15.29
C GLY A 259 -13.15 -27.08 16.66
N THR A 260 -12.42 -27.41 17.72
CA THR A 260 -12.92 -27.26 19.10
C THR A 260 -13.03 -25.79 19.47
N ILE A 261 -14.17 -25.37 20.01
CA ILE A 261 -14.34 -24.05 20.62
C ILE A 261 -13.87 -24.13 22.07
N LYS A 262 -12.99 -23.21 22.47
CA LYS A 262 -12.58 -23.01 23.85
C LYS A 262 -13.04 -21.64 24.31
N ILE A 263 -13.63 -21.57 25.50
CA ILE A 263 -14.04 -20.33 26.14
C ILE A 263 -13.20 -20.18 27.40
N LYS A 264 -12.71 -18.97 27.64
CA LYS A 264 -11.92 -18.68 28.83
C LYS A 264 -12.79 -18.79 30.07
N GLU A 265 -12.28 -19.47 31.08
CA GLU A 265 -12.93 -19.60 32.39
C GLU A 265 -12.95 -18.25 33.12
N ALA A 266 -14.00 -18.00 33.88
CA ALA A 266 -14.19 -16.78 34.65
C ALA A 266 -14.83 -17.07 36.02
N ALA A 267 -14.56 -16.23 37.01
CA ALA A 267 -15.16 -16.35 38.34
C ALA A 267 -16.66 -15.99 38.38
N ALA A 268 -17.11 -15.17 37.43
CA ALA A 268 -18.49 -14.73 37.27
C ALA A 268 -18.78 -14.42 35.79
N ALA A 269 -20.06 -14.37 35.43
CA ALA A 269 -20.52 -13.88 34.13
C ALA A 269 -20.07 -12.44 33.89
N ASN A 270 -19.99 -12.03 32.61
CA ASN A 270 -19.87 -10.62 32.30
C ASN A 270 -21.18 -9.89 32.62
N THR A 271 -21.16 -8.56 32.63
CA THR A 271 -22.40 -7.79 32.78
C THR A 271 -23.40 -8.17 31.69
N ASP A 272 -24.62 -8.46 32.12
CA ASP A 272 -25.71 -8.83 31.22
C ASP A 272 -26.00 -7.73 30.19
N THR A 273 -26.40 -8.17 28.99
CA THR A 273 -26.83 -7.28 27.90
C THR A 273 -28.29 -7.56 27.61
N VAL A 274 -29.14 -6.55 27.80
CA VAL A 274 -30.60 -6.66 27.63
C VAL A 274 -30.95 -7.34 26.31
N ALA A 275 -31.83 -8.34 26.38
CA ALA A 275 -32.31 -9.17 25.26
C ALA A 275 -31.29 -10.16 24.66
N TYR A 276 -30.19 -10.42 25.35
CA TYR A 276 -29.24 -11.48 25.01
C TYR A 276 -29.10 -12.48 26.16
N GLY A 277 -28.69 -13.71 25.82
CA GLY A 277 -28.22 -14.68 26.81
C GLY A 277 -26.75 -14.98 26.59
N GLN A 278 -26.03 -15.33 27.65
CA GLN A 278 -24.59 -15.57 27.60
C GLN A 278 -24.25 -17.02 27.97
N PHE A 279 -23.49 -17.70 27.11
CA PHE A 279 -22.81 -18.94 27.49
C PHE A 279 -21.40 -18.63 27.98
N TRP A 280 -21.04 -19.17 29.15
CA TRP A 280 -19.72 -18.96 29.76
C TRP A 280 -19.30 -20.18 30.58
N VAL A 281 -18.03 -20.20 31.03
CA VAL A 281 -17.48 -21.29 31.85
C VAL A 281 -16.98 -20.73 33.17
N LYS A 282 -17.47 -21.26 34.29
CA LYS A 282 -17.02 -20.88 35.64
C LYS A 282 -15.71 -21.56 36.00
N ASP A 283 -14.80 -20.82 36.65
CA ASP A 283 -13.43 -21.24 37.02
C ASP A 283 -13.31 -22.08 38.31
N ASP A 284 -14.44 -22.56 38.84
CA ASP A 284 -14.45 -23.55 39.91
C ASP A 284 -13.79 -24.86 39.43
N ALA A 285 -13.28 -25.69 40.34
CA ALA A 285 -12.78 -27.03 40.02
C ALA A 285 -13.78 -28.10 40.48
N PRO A 286 -14.39 -28.91 39.59
CA PRO A 286 -14.24 -28.90 38.13
C PRO A 286 -14.97 -27.73 37.45
N CYS A 287 -14.48 -27.29 36.29
CA CYS A 287 -15.02 -26.16 35.55
C CYS A 287 -16.47 -26.42 35.14
N ILE A 288 -17.30 -25.39 35.20
CA ILE A 288 -18.76 -25.53 35.11
C ILE A 288 -19.30 -24.72 33.93
N PRO A 289 -20.00 -25.32 32.95
CA PRO A 289 -20.67 -24.56 31.90
C PRO A 289 -21.92 -23.88 32.46
N MET A 290 -22.08 -22.60 32.13
CA MET A 290 -23.13 -21.72 32.64
C MET A 290 -23.87 -21.04 31.48
N PHE A 291 -25.14 -20.71 31.71
CA PHE A 291 -25.92 -19.82 30.87
C PHE A 291 -26.53 -18.69 31.71
N THR A 292 -26.32 -17.45 31.31
CA THR A 292 -26.97 -16.26 31.90
C THR A 292 -28.15 -15.87 31.01
N ASN A 293 -29.36 -15.77 31.58
CA ASN A 293 -30.55 -15.33 30.84
C ASN A 293 -30.65 -13.79 30.75
N ASP A 294 -31.70 -13.29 30.09
CA ASP A 294 -32.03 -11.88 29.88
C ASP A 294 -32.41 -11.11 31.16
N ASP A 295 -32.69 -11.82 32.25
CA ASP A 295 -32.86 -11.25 33.59
C ASP A 295 -31.53 -11.19 34.37
N GLY A 296 -30.40 -11.58 33.74
CA GLY A 296 -29.09 -11.65 34.37
C GLY A 296 -28.92 -12.81 35.36
N ILE A 297 -29.78 -13.83 35.30
CA ILE A 297 -29.76 -15.00 36.19
C ILE A 297 -28.86 -16.09 35.60
N ASP A 298 -27.82 -16.45 36.35
CA ASP A 298 -26.89 -17.53 36.02
C ASP A 298 -27.47 -18.91 36.33
N THR A 299 -27.53 -19.78 35.32
CA THR A 299 -27.99 -21.17 35.43
C THR A 299 -26.89 -22.11 35.00
N GLN A 300 -26.58 -23.10 35.84
CA GLN A 300 -25.64 -24.15 35.48
C GLN A 300 -26.23 -25.08 34.42
N LEU A 301 -25.43 -25.41 33.41
CA LEU A 301 -25.75 -26.43 32.43
C LEU A 301 -25.12 -27.78 32.86
N GLY A 302 -25.89 -28.87 32.78
CA GLY A 302 -25.34 -30.23 32.81
C GLY A 302 -24.99 -30.84 34.18
N VAL A 303 -25.53 -30.37 35.31
CA VAL A 303 -25.41 -31.11 36.59
C VAL A 303 -26.38 -32.29 36.60
N GLY A 304 -25.86 -33.51 36.49
CA GLY A 304 -26.28 -34.72 37.24
C GLY A 304 -27.77 -35.11 37.38
N GLY A 305 -28.68 -34.45 36.67
CA GLY A 305 -30.11 -34.65 36.63
C GLY A 305 -30.57 -34.07 35.30
N ALA A 306 -31.50 -34.75 34.64
CA ALA A 306 -31.95 -34.43 33.29
C ALA A 306 -32.05 -32.92 33.05
N ILE A 307 -31.66 -32.45 31.87
CA ILE A 307 -32.16 -31.15 31.37
C ILE A 307 -33.69 -31.30 31.40
N THR A 308 -34.33 -30.79 32.44
CA THR A 308 -35.68 -31.17 32.88
C THR A 308 -36.80 -30.64 31.98
N ASN A 309 -36.48 -30.20 30.77
CA ASN A 309 -37.45 -29.83 29.74
C ASN A 309 -36.76 -29.72 28.37
N LEU A 310 -36.47 -30.85 27.74
CA LEU A 310 -36.30 -30.90 26.27
C LEU A 310 -37.62 -31.22 25.55
N ASP A 311 -38.66 -31.57 26.29
CA ASP A 311 -39.98 -31.82 25.76
C ASP A 311 -40.93 -30.77 26.35
N GLY A 312 -41.50 -29.94 25.48
CA GLY A 312 -42.48 -28.95 25.90
C GLY A 312 -43.68 -29.63 26.54
N GLY A 313 -43.74 -29.65 27.87
CA GLY A 313 -44.99 -29.83 28.61
C GLY A 313 -45.70 -31.18 28.47
N VAL A 314 -44.99 -32.29 28.51
CA VAL A 314 -45.61 -33.57 28.92
C VAL A 314 -44.82 -34.15 30.08
N SER A 315 -45.33 -33.89 31.28
CA SER A 315 -44.92 -34.58 32.50
C SER A 315 -45.02 -36.10 32.28
N ASP A 316 -43.89 -36.78 32.12
CA ASP A 316 -43.84 -38.23 32.29
C ASP A 316 -43.97 -38.55 33.78
N SER A 317 -45.21 -38.53 34.28
CA SER A 317 -45.55 -38.91 35.64
C SER A 317 -46.85 -39.71 35.72
N SER A 318 -47.27 -40.39 34.66
CA SER A 318 -48.52 -41.17 34.69
C SER A 318 -48.54 -42.46 33.86
N TYR A 319 -47.46 -43.25 33.89
CA TYR A 319 -47.63 -44.71 33.95
C TYR A 319 -47.46 -45.18 35.40
N ALA A 320 -48.29 -44.62 36.28
CA ALA A 320 -48.66 -45.34 37.48
C ALA A 320 -49.23 -46.68 37.00
N ALA A 321 -48.53 -47.76 37.29
CA ALA A 321 -49.03 -49.11 37.13
C ALA A 321 -50.42 -49.16 37.76
N VAL A 322 -51.46 -49.11 36.92
CA VAL A 322 -52.80 -49.49 37.34
C VAL A 322 -52.65 -50.94 37.74
N GLY A 323 -52.57 -51.16 39.05
CA GLY A 323 -52.55 -52.47 39.66
C GLY A 323 -53.76 -53.23 39.18
N LEU A 324 -53.58 -54.04 38.14
CA LEU A 324 -54.39 -55.21 37.91
C LEU A 324 -54.08 -56.13 39.09
N SER A 325 -54.85 -55.97 40.17
CA SER A 325 -55.03 -57.02 41.16
C SER A 325 -55.29 -58.33 40.40
N PRO A 326 -54.58 -59.42 40.70
CA PRO A 326 -55.02 -60.73 40.24
C PRO A 326 -56.47 -60.91 40.71
N ILE A 327 -57.37 -61.21 39.78
CA ILE A 327 -58.66 -61.81 40.12
C ILE A 327 -58.30 -63.16 40.75
N ASP A 328 -58.30 -63.20 42.08
CA ASP A 328 -58.46 -64.44 42.82
C ASP A 328 -59.92 -64.87 42.66
N GLY A 329 -60.15 -65.67 41.63
CA GLY A 329 -61.39 -66.40 41.38
C GLY A 329 -61.19 -67.88 41.66
N GLY A 330 -60.61 -68.22 42.81
CA GLY A 330 -60.76 -69.54 43.39
C GLY A 330 -62.19 -69.72 43.89
N ASP A 331 -63.06 -70.28 43.06
CA ASP A 331 -64.25 -70.98 43.55
C ASP A 331 -64.27 -72.40 42.98
N ALA A 332 -64.08 -73.35 43.88
CA ALA A 332 -64.28 -74.76 43.65
C ALA A 332 -64.91 -75.36 44.92
N THR A 333 -66.24 -75.31 45.01
CA THR A 333 -67.14 -76.43 45.40
C THR A 333 -68.59 -76.02 45.24
#